data_AF-A0A1Q7CEC8-F1
#
_entry.id   AF-A0A1Q7CEC8-F1
#
_cell.length_a   1.000
_cell.length_b   1.000
_cell.length_c   1.000
_cell.angle_alpha   90.00
_cell.angle_beta   90.00
_cell.angle_gamma   90.00
#
_symmetry.space_group_name_H-M   'P 1'
#
loop_
_entity.id
_entity.type
_entity.pdbx_description
1 polymer ?
#
loop_
_entity_poly.entity_id
_entity_poly.type
_entity_poly.pdbx_seq_one_letter_code
_entity_poly.pdbx_strand_id
1 'polypeptide(L)'
;MSRRDVLRTLAVTAAGSVLQIIPAEAAEYVHQMVHKEKAAAPAGTYTPKYFSASQYATLLFLCDTIIPKDEKSGGAVEAGAPEFIDLLTSENPEFQLKLGGGLFWLDGTCTDRYGKVFMECAPEQKKEILDLIAFRKNAKKDASLSQGVAFFSFLRNLTCDGFYTSKIGIADLQYMGNTVVREFPGCPALPE
;
A
#
# COMPACT_ATOMS: atom_id res chain seq x y z
N MET A 1 -7.62 -21.45 -10.79
CA MET A 1 -8.34 -20.21 -10.40
C MET A 1 -8.30 -19.25 -11.59
N SER A 2 -9.42 -18.64 -11.96
CA SER A 2 -9.47 -17.58 -12.98
C SER A 2 -9.01 -16.23 -12.41
N ARG A 3 -8.55 -15.30 -13.26
CA ARG A 3 -8.27 -13.90 -12.85
C ARG A 3 -9.44 -13.29 -12.08
N ARG A 4 -10.66 -13.56 -12.54
CA ARG A 4 -11.89 -13.10 -11.88
C ARG A 4 -12.11 -13.74 -10.51
N ASP A 5 -11.72 -15.00 -10.32
CA ASP A 5 -11.91 -15.69 -9.04
C ASP A 5 -10.95 -15.14 -7.98
N VAL A 6 -9.68 -14.87 -8.34
CA VAL A 6 -8.71 -14.29 -7.41
C VAL A 6 -9.07 -12.84 -7.05
N LEU A 7 -9.49 -12.04 -8.03
CA LEU A 7 -9.96 -10.68 -7.79
C LEU A 7 -11.25 -10.64 -6.96
N ARG A 8 -12.16 -11.59 -7.14
CA ARG A 8 -13.36 -11.73 -6.30
C ARG A 8 -12.99 -12.16 -4.87
N THR A 9 -12.03 -13.06 -4.69
CA THR A 9 -11.52 -13.42 -3.36
C THR A 9 -10.87 -12.22 -2.68
N LEU A 10 -10.10 -11.38 -3.40
CA LEU A 10 -9.54 -10.12 -2.90
C LEU A 10 -10.63 -9.12 -2.49
N ALA A 11 -11.66 -8.93 -3.32
CA ALA A 11 -12.78 -8.04 -3.01
C ALA A 11 -13.62 -8.51 -1.82
N VAL A 12 -13.83 -9.83 -1.67
CA VAL A 12 -14.64 -10.42 -0.59
C VAL A 12 -13.89 -10.46 0.74
N THR A 13 -12.58 -10.70 0.73
CA THR A 13 -11.76 -10.77 1.97
C THR A 13 -11.49 -9.39 2.56
N ALA A 14 -11.29 -8.36 1.75
CA ALA A 14 -11.09 -7.00 2.25
C ALA A 14 -12.41 -6.31 2.67
N ALA A 15 -13.56 -6.64 2.09
CA ALA A 15 -14.83 -6.02 2.51
C ALA A 15 -15.55 -6.78 3.64
N GLY A 16 -15.37 -8.11 3.73
CA GLY A 16 -16.15 -8.98 4.62
C GLY A 16 -15.40 -9.64 5.78
N SER A 17 -14.05 -9.62 5.79
CA SER A 17 -13.28 -10.15 6.92
C SER A 17 -13.10 -9.09 8.01
N VAL A 18 -13.36 -9.46 9.26
CA VAL A 18 -13.11 -8.63 10.45
C VAL A 18 -11.63 -8.20 10.52
N LEU A 19 -10.73 -8.98 9.93
CA LEU A 19 -9.29 -8.73 9.97
C LEU A 19 -8.76 -7.85 8.83
N GLN A 20 -9.50 -7.69 7.73
CA GLN A 20 -9.06 -6.88 6.56
C GLN A 20 -7.68 -7.28 6.00
N ILE A 21 -7.27 -8.56 6.13
CA ILE A 21 -5.97 -9.06 5.69
C ILE A 21 -6.09 -9.62 4.28
N ILE A 22 -5.16 -9.25 3.39
CA ILE A 22 -5.02 -9.86 2.07
C ILE A 22 -4.35 -11.25 2.24
N PRO A 23 -4.98 -12.36 1.81
CA PRO A 23 -4.35 -13.68 1.87
C PRO A 23 -3.05 -13.74 1.06
N ALA A 24 -2.05 -14.50 1.53
CA ALA A 24 -0.72 -14.54 0.94
C ALA A 24 -0.74 -15.00 -0.53
N GLU A 25 -1.56 -15.99 -0.88
CA GLU A 25 -1.71 -16.48 -2.25
C GLU A 25 -2.31 -15.43 -3.18
N ALA A 26 -3.24 -14.63 -2.64
CA ALA A 26 -3.86 -13.54 -3.37
C ALA A 26 -2.87 -12.39 -3.59
N ALA A 27 -2.05 -12.07 -2.58
CA ALA A 27 -0.98 -11.09 -2.72
C ALA A 27 0.08 -11.53 -3.73
N GLU A 28 0.52 -12.79 -3.67
CA GLU A 28 1.47 -13.36 -4.64
C GLU A 28 0.92 -13.25 -6.07
N TYR A 29 -0.36 -13.56 -6.28
CA TYR A 29 -0.98 -13.41 -7.59
C TYR A 29 -0.94 -11.97 -8.11
N VAL A 30 -1.22 -10.97 -7.26
CA VAL A 30 -1.15 -9.54 -7.64
C VAL A 30 0.28 -9.15 -8.01
N HIS A 31 1.27 -9.55 -7.21
CA HIS A 31 2.69 -9.31 -7.51
C HIS A 31 3.11 -9.96 -8.84
N GLN A 32 2.70 -11.20 -9.10
CA GLN A 32 2.97 -11.89 -10.36
C GLN A 32 2.29 -11.22 -11.55
N MET A 33 1.06 -10.70 -11.39
CA MET A 33 0.36 -9.96 -12.43
C MET A 33 1.09 -8.67 -12.78
N VAL A 34 1.45 -7.86 -11.78
CA VAL A 34 2.24 -6.63 -11.98
C VAL A 34 3.57 -6.94 -12.66
N HIS A 35 4.28 -7.97 -12.20
CA HIS A 35 5.56 -8.37 -12.79
C HIS A 35 5.40 -8.76 -14.27
N LYS A 36 4.37 -9.56 -14.61
CA LYS A 36 4.09 -9.97 -16.00
C LYS A 36 3.74 -8.77 -16.87
N GLU A 37 2.95 -7.83 -16.36
CA GLU A 37 2.58 -6.62 -17.10
C GLU A 37 3.79 -5.72 -17.35
N LYS A 38 4.64 -5.50 -16.35
CA LYS A 38 5.90 -4.76 -16.51
C LYS A 38 6.81 -5.44 -17.53
N ALA A 39 6.95 -6.77 -17.47
CA ALA A 39 7.77 -7.52 -18.42
C ALA A 39 7.22 -7.49 -19.86
N ALA A 40 5.90 -7.37 -20.04
CA ALA A 40 5.27 -7.25 -21.34
C ALA A 40 5.23 -5.80 -21.88
N ALA A 41 5.40 -4.80 -21.01
CA ALA A 41 5.40 -3.40 -21.40
C ALA A 41 6.70 -3.06 -22.17
N PRO A 42 6.63 -2.33 -23.30
CA PRO A 42 7.81 -1.97 -24.11
C PRO A 42 8.91 -1.24 -23.31
N ALA A 43 8.52 -0.46 -22.31
CA ALA A 43 9.44 0.31 -21.46
C ALA A 43 9.83 -0.42 -20.16
N GLY A 44 9.29 -1.62 -19.89
CA GLY A 44 9.51 -2.30 -18.61
C GLY A 44 8.80 -1.66 -17.41
N THR A 45 7.96 -0.64 -17.66
CA THR A 45 7.32 0.18 -16.63
C THR A 45 5.86 -0.19 -16.43
N TYR A 46 5.36 0.00 -15.21
CA TYR A 46 3.94 -0.14 -14.91
C TYR A 46 3.16 1.08 -15.38
N THR A 47 1.99 0.85 -15.98
CA THR A 47 1.04 1.91 -16.33
C THR A 47 -0.12 1.88 -15.35
N PRO A 48 -0.38 2.96 -14.59
CA PRO A 48 -1.51 3.02 -13.66
C PRO A 48 -2.85 2.74 -14.35
N LYS A 49 -3.69 1.95 -13.68
CA LYS A 49 -4.99 1.51 -14.17
C LYS A 49 -6.14 2.31 -13.60
N TYR A 50 -6.03 2.70 -12.32
CA TYR A 50 -7.06 3.47 -11.65
C TYR A 50 -6.65 4.93 -11.47
N PHE A 51 -5.47 5.15 -10.88
CA PHE A 51 -5.02 6.51 -10.57
C PHE A 51 -4.57 7.24 -11.84
N SER A 52 -4.88 8.53 -11.91
CA SER A 52 -4.26 9.41 -12.91
C SER A 52 -2.74 9.50 -12.68
N ALA A 53 -1.98 10.00 -13.66
CA ALA A 53 -0.53 10.16 -13.50
C ALA A 53 -0.15 11.02 -12.28
N SER A 54 -0.91 12.10 -12.00
CA SER A 54 -0.66 12.95 -10.83
C SER A 54 -1.01 12.26 -9.52
N GLN A 55 -2.15 11.56 -9.46
CA GLN A 55 -2.55 10.79 -8.28
C GLN A 55 -1.58 9.65 -7.98
N TYR A 56 -1.08 8.98 -9.02
CA TYR A 56 -0.11 7.91 -8.88
C TYR A 56 1.26 8.43 -8.41
N ALA A 57 1.66 9.64 -8.84
CA ALA A 57 2.85 10.30 -8.29
C ALA A 57 2.70 10.61 -6.79
N THR A 58 1.51 11.06 -6.36
CA THR A 58 1.21 11.22 -4.93
C THR A 58 1.25 9.88 -4.20
N LEU A 59 0.67 8.81 -4.78
CA LEU A 59 0.71 7.47 -4.21
C LEU A 59 2.14 6.96 -4.01
N LEU A 60 3.01 7.14 -5.02
CA LEU A 60 4.44 6.82 -4.95
C LEU A 60 5.12 7.53 -3.78
N PHE A 61 4.93 8.85 -3.67
CA PHE A 61 5.49 9.65 -2.58
C PHE A 61 5.01 9.17 -1.21
N LEU A 62 3.71 8.88 -1.08
CA LEU A 62 3.15 8.42 0.19
C LEU A 62 3.67 7.03 0.58
N CYS A 63 3.77 6.10 -0.37
CA CYS A 63 4.33 4.77 -0.11
C CYS A 63 5.79 4.86 0.34
N ASP A 64 6.61 5.67 -0.34
CA ASP A 64 8.00 5.93 0.03
C ASP A 64 8.11 6.57 1.43
N THR A 65 7.18 7.47 1.77
CA THR A 65 7.14 8.09 3.11
C THR A 65 6.77 7.07 4.20
N ILE A 66 5.95 6.08 3.89
CA ILE A 66 5.45 5.08 4.86
C ILE A 66 6.52 4.00 5.14
N ILE A 67 7.16 3.47 4.09
CA ILE A 67 8.28 2.52 4.20
C ILE A 67 9.40 3.02 3.28
N PRO A 68 10.26 3.93 3.77
CA PRO A 68 11.40 4.40 3.00
C PRO A 68 12.43 3.29 2.85
N LYS A 69 13.28 3.44 1.83
CA LYS A 69 14.46 2.59 1.69
C LYS A 69 15.41 2.79 2.88
N ASP A 70 15.94 1.69 3.40
CA ASP A 70 16.97 1.68 4.43
C ASP A 70 18.23 0.92 3.97
N GLU A 71 19.18 0.69 4.89
CA GLU A 71 20.42 -0.02 4.58
C GLU A 71 20.21 -1.55 4.46
N LYS A 72 19.16 -2.09 5.08
CA LYS A 72 18.90 -3.53 5.19
C LYS A 72 18.03 -4.06 4.05
N SER A 73 17.07 -3.25 3.61
CA SER A 73 16.00 -3.60 2.69
C SER A 73 15.73 -2.49 1.68
N GLY A 74 15.13 -2.84 0.55
CA GLY A 74 14.56 -1.83 -0.37
C GLY A 74 13.36 -1.12 0.27
N GLY A 75 12.90 -0.02 -0.33
CA GLY A 75 11.69 0.69 0.13
C GLY A 75 10.39 0.11 -0.46
N ALA A 76 9.23 0.63 -0.02
CA ALA A 76 7.92 0.24 -0.55
C ALA A 76 7.80 0.40 -2.07
N VAL A 77 8.40 1.45 -2.63
CA VAL A 77 8.39 1.69 -4.08
C VAL A 77 9.19 0.62 -4.83
N GLU A 78 10.39 0.28 -4.34
CA GLU A 78 11.21 -0.79 -4.94
C GLU A 78 10.54 -2.16 -4.82
N ALA A 79 9.79 -2.38 -3.75
CA ALA A 79 9.00 -3.59 -3.51
C ALA A 79 7.75 -3.71 -4.40
N GLY A 80 7.38 -2.66 -5.13
CA GLY A 80 6.20 -2.64 -6.01
C GLY A 80 4.86 -2.42 -5.28
N ALA A 81 4.89 -1.88 -4.06
CA ALA A 81 3.68 -1.57 -3.31
C ALA A 81 2.73 -0.58 -4.03
N PRO A 82 3.21 0.49 -4.71
CA PRO A 82 2.34 1.40 -5.46
C PRO A 82 1.56 0.70 -6.59
N GLU A 83 2.22 -0.15 -7.37
CA GLU A 83 1.59 -0.96 -8.42
C GLU A 83 0.57 -1.95 -7.85
N PHE A 84 0.91 -2.59 -6.74
CA PHE A 84 0.02 -3.50 -6.01
C PHE A 84 -1.27 -2.79 -5.59
N ILE A 85 -1.15 -1.60 -5.00
CA ILE A 85 -2.28 -0.78 -4.54
C ILE A 85 -3.14 -0.32 -5.74
N ASP A 86 -2.53 0.20 -6.80
CA ASP A 86 -3.27 0.65 -7.99
C ASP A 86 -4.05 -0.50 -8.65
N LEU A 87 -3.43 -1.68 -8.79
CA LEU A 87 -4.11 -2.84 -9.35
C LEU A 87 -5.31 -3.26 -8.50
N LEU A 88 -5.15 -3.38 -7.19
CA LEU A 88 -6.27 -3.70 -6.28
C LEU A 88 -7.38 -2.66 -6.35
N THR A 89 -6.99 -1.38 -6.41
CA THR A 89 -7.94 -0.27 -6.50
C THR A 89 -8.71 -0.32 -7.82
N SER A 90 -8.07 -0.64 -8.94
CA SER A 90 -8.73 -0.73 -10.25
C SER A 90 -9.83 -1.79 -10.31
N GLU A 91 -9.77 -2.80 -9.44
CA GLU A 91 -10.69 -3.95 -9.43
C GLU A 91 -11.66 -3.93 -8.22
N ASN A 92 -11.55 -2.96 -7.30
CA ASN A 92 -12.37 -2.90 -6.08
C ASN A 92 -13.01 -1.50 -5.88
N PRO A 93 -14.33 -1.33 -6.11
CA PRO A 93 -15.03 -0.06 -5.95
C PRO A 93 -14.94 0.57 -4.56
N GLU A 94 -14.82 -0.25 -3.51
CA GLU A 94 -14.65 0.27 -2.14
C GLU A 94 -13.28 0.91 -1.96
N PHE A 95 -12.24 0.32 -2.57
CA PHE A 95 -10.89 0.86 -2.53
C PHE A 95 -10.81 2.14 -3.35
N GLN A 96 -11.51 2.19 -4.50
CA GLN A 96 -11.65 3.40 -5.31
C GLN A 96 -12.22 4.55 -4.48
N LEU A 97 -13.29 4.30 -3.73
CA LEU A 97 -13.88 5.30 -2.86
C LEU A 97 -12.93 5.74 -1.74
N LYS A 98 -12.30 4.79 -1.04
CA LYS A 98 -11.41 5.08 0.11
C LYS A 98 -10.13 5.78 -0.29
N LEU A 99 -9.44 5.29 -1.32
CA LEU A 99 -8.15 5.84 -1.76
C LEU A 99 -8.32 7.04 -2.68
N GLY A 100 -9.23 6.97 -3.66
CA GLY A 100 -9.52 8.11 -4.54
C GLY A 100 -10.09 9.30 -3.78
N GLY A 101 -11.07 9.05 -2.90
CA GLY A 101 -11.63 10.09 -2.03
C GLY A 101 -10.62 10.63 -1.02
N GLY A 102 -9.70 9.80 -0.54
CA GLY A 102 -8.63 10.20 0.37
C GLY A 102 -7.54 11.07 -0.28
N LEU A 103 -7.13 10.74 -1.51
CA LEU A 103 -6.22 11.60 -2.29
C LEU A 103 -6.88 12.95 -2.61
N PHE A 104 -8.17 12.94 -2.96
CA PHE A 104 -8.92 14.18 -3.18
C PHE A 104 -9.00 15.04 -1.91
N TRP A 105 -9.29 14.41 -0.76
CA TRP A 105 -9.27 15.09 0.54
C TRP A 105 -7.91 15.70 0.86
N LEU A 106 -6.81 14.99 0.55
CA LEU A 106 -5.45 15.45 0.79
C LEU A 106 -5.13 16.71 -0.04
N ASP A 107 -5.45 16.69 -1.33
CA ASP A 107 -5.25 17.84 -2.21
C ASP A 107 -6.15 19.02 -1.82
N GLY A 108 -7.42 18.77 -1.48
CA GLY A 108 -8.35 19.80 -1.01
C GLY A 108 -7.85 20.47 0.27
N THR A 109 -7.42 19.67 1.25
CA THR A 109 -6.89 20.18 2.54
C THR A 109 -5.63 21.04 2.34
N CYS A 110 -4.74 20.63 1.44
CA CYS A 110 -3.54 21.41 1.11
C CYS A 110 -3.90 22.69 0.35
N THR A 111 -4.88 22.62 -0.54
CA THR A 111 -5.36 23.78 -1.31
C THR A 111 -5.98 24.81 -0.37
N ASP A 112 -6.82 24.38 0.57
CA ASP A 112 -7.46 25.26 1.54
C ASP A 112 -6.46 25.92 2.50
N ARG A 113 -5.40 25.20 2.91
CA ARG A 113 -4.40 25.72 3.86
C ARG A 113 -3.28 26.52 3.21
N TYR A 114 -2.84 26.12 2.02
CA TYR A 114 -1.59 26.61 1.41
C TYR A 114 -1.77 27.12 -0.02
N GLY A 115 -2.98 27.00 -0.61
CA GLY A 115 -3.26 27.39 -1.98
C GLY A 115 -2.63 26.49 -3.04
N LYS A 116 -2.20 25.28 -2.67
CA LYS A 116 -1.49 24.33 -3.54
C LYS A 116 -1.98 22.91 -3.32
N VAL A 117 -1.93 22.08 -4.37
CA VAL A 117 -2.12 20.64 -4.25
C VAL A 117 -0.95 20.01 -3.49
N PHE A 118 -1.16 18.81 -2.93
CA PHE A 118 -0.21 18.22 -1.97
C PHE A 118 1.21 18.10 -2.54
N MET A 119 1.35 17.66 -3.80
CA MET A 119 2.68 17.50 -4.42
C MET A 119 3.44 18.82 -4.63
N GLU A 120 2.73 19.96 -4.70
CA GLU A 120 3.29 21.30 -4.86
C GLU A 120 3.61 21.99 -3.53
N CYS A 121 3.15 21.43 -2.41
CA CYS A 121 3.47 21.93 -1.07
C CYS A 121 4.96 21.78 -0.75
N ALA A 122 5.48 22.70 0.08
CA ALA A 122 6.83 22.62 0.62
C ALA A 122 6.99 21.35 1.49
N PRO A 123 8.21 20.82 1.68
CA PRO A 123 8.45 19.63 2.49
C PRO A 123 7.85 19.73 3.91
N GLU A 124 7.95 20.90 4.53
CA GLU A 124 7.42 21.16 5.88
C GLU A 124 5.89 21.13 5.91
N GLN A 125 5.24 21.65 4.86
CA GLN A 125 3.78 21.63 4.70
C GLN A 125 3.26 20.21 4.48
N LYS A 126 3.94 19.43 3.63
CA LYS A 126 3.63 17.99 3.44
C LYS A 126 3.72 17.26 4.77
N LYS A 127 4.82 17.45 5.50
CA LYS A 127 5.03 16.84 6.82
C LYS A 127 3.93 17.24 7.81
N GLU A 128 3.57 18.52 7.88
CA GLU A 128 2.51 19.00 8.79
C GLU A 128 1.19 18.27 8.54
N ILE A 129 0.74 18.18 7.29
CA ILE A 129 -0.51 17.49 6.93
C ILE A 129 -0.43 16.00 7.22
N LEU A 130 0.70 15.34 6.90
CA LEU A 130 0.88 13.92 7.19
C LEU A 130 0.89 13.64 8.69
N ASP A 131 1.54 14.47 9.51
CA ASP A 131 1.54 14.34 10.98
C ASP A 131 0.14 14.49 11.58
N LEU A 132 -0.72 15.32 10.98
CA LEU A 132 -2.12 15.47 11.39
C LEU A 132 -2.92 14.18 11.18
N ILE A 133 -2.69 13.46 10.07
CA ILE A 133 -3.47 12.26 9.70
C ILE A 133 -2.82 10.92 10.08
N ALA A 134 -1.54 10.92 10.46
CA ALA A 134 -0.80 9.71 10.82
C ALA A 134 -1.33 8.99 12.06
N PHE A 135 -1.99 9.73 12.97
CA PHE A 135 -2.41 9.23 14.27
C PHE A 135 -3.93 9.30 14.50
N ARG A 136 -4.55 8.15 14.79
CA ARG A 136 -5.99 8.04 15.08
C ARG A 136 -6.50 8.92 16.21
N LYS A 137 -5.63 9.26 17.18
CA LYS A 137 -5.97 10.17 18.29
C LYS A 137 -6.31 11.59 17.83
N ASN A 138 -5.80 12.03 16.68
CA ASN A 138 -6.03 13.38 16.17
C ASN A 138 -7.48 13.52 15.69
N ALA A 139 -8.04 12.51 15.01
CA ALA A 139 -9.45 12.47 14.63
C ALA A 139 -10.42 12.48 15.83
N LYS A 140 -9.98 12.02 17.01
CA LYS A 140 -10.79 12.12 18.24
C LYS A 140 -10.84 13.54 18.81
N LYS A 141 -9.82 14.35 18.52
CA LYS A 141 -9.74 15.75 18.96
C LYS A 141 -10.38 16.70 17.96
N ASP A 142 -10.22 16.40 16.67
CA ASP A 142 -10.76 17.17 15.57
C ASP A 142 -11.43 16.23 14.56
N ALA A 143 -12.76 16.26 14.52
CA ALA A 143 -13.57 15.41 13.66
C ALA A 143 -13.34 15.72 12.16
N SER A 144 -12.89 16.92 11.80
CA SER A 144 -12.60 17.28 10.41
C SER A 144 -11.47 16.43 9.80
N LEU A 145 -10.58 15.90 10.64
CA LEU A 145 -9.46 15.04 10.23
C LEU A 145 -9.86 13.57 10.06
N SER A 146 -11.08 13.18 10.41
CA SER A 146 -11.51 11.77 10.43
C SER A 146 -11.34 11.07 9.09
N GLN A 147 -11.73 11.74 8.00
CA GLN A 147 -11.58 11.24 6.63
C GLN A 147 -10.10 11.02 6.27
N GLY A 148 -9.25 12.02 6.51
CA GLY A 148 -7.81 11.95 6.23
C GLY A 148 -7.10 10.87 7.05
N VAL A 149 -7.44 10.74 8.33
CA VAL A 149 -6.90 9.70 9.22
C VAL A 149 -7.31 8.29 8.77
N ALA A 150 -8.58 8.11 8.36
CA ALA A 150 -9.07 6.83 7.85
C ALA A 150 -8.37 6.46 6.54
N PHE A 151 -8.26 7.39 5.61
CA PHE A 151 -7.51 7.25 4.36
C PHE A 151 -6.06 6.85 4.61
N PHE A 152 -5.32 7.62 5.41
CA PHE A 152 -3.89 7.36 5.64
C PHE A 152 -3.65 6.05 6.37
N SER A 153 -4.53 5.70 7.32
CA SER A 153 -4.48 4.39 7.98
C SER A 153 -4.68 3.23 7.00
N PHE A 154 -5.64 3.36 6.08
CA PHE A 154 -5.91 2.34 5.07
C PHE A 154 -4.77 2.22 4.06
N LEU A 155 -4.27 3.34 3.56
CA LEU A 155 -3.11 3.37 2.67
C LEU A 155 -1.86 2.76 3.31
N ARG A 156 -1.59 3.08 4.59
CA ARG A 156 -0.47 2.48 5.33
C ARG A 156 -0.59 0.97 5.45
N ASN A 157 -1.78 0.45 5.75
CA ASN A 157 -1.99 -1.00 5.81
C ASN A 157 -1.70 -1.65 4.45
N LEU A 158 -2.24 -1.10 3.36
CA LEU A 158 -1.99 -1.65 2.02
C LEU A 158 -0.52 -1.51 1.57
N THR A 159 0.18 -0.47 2.02
CA THR A 159 1.61 -0.30 1.76
C THR A 159 2.40 -1.40 2.48
N CYS A 160 2.06 -1.70 3.74
CA CYS A 160 2.64 -2.81 4.48
C CYS A 160 2.31 -4.16 3.81
N ASP A 161 1.08 -4.38 3.38
CA ASP A 161 0.68 -5.61 2.69
C ASP A 161 1.49 -5.76 1.40
N GLY A 162 1.54 -4.72 0.55
CA GLY A 162 2.32 -4.72 -0.68
C GLY A 162 3.81 -4.95 -0.45
N PHE A 163 4.39 -4.36 0.60
CA PHE A 163 5.80 -4.53 0.93
C PHE A 163 6.10 -5.92 1.50
N TYR A 164 5.45 -6.33 2.59
CA TYR A 164 5.79 -7.57 3.32
C TYR A 164 5.32 -8.85 2.63
N THR A 165 4.49 -8.75 1.59
CA THR A 165 4.19 -9.88 0.70
C THR A 165 5.05 -9.90 -0.56
N SER A 166 5.88 -8.87 -0.79
CA SER A 166 6.84 -8.83 -1.89
C SER A 166 8.09 -9.67 -1.58
N LYS A 167 8.88 -9.99 -2.61
CA LYS A 167 10.19 -10.63 -2.41
C LYS A 167 11.13 -9.81 -1.51
N ILE A 168 11.09 -8.48 -1.60
CA ILE A 168 11.93 -7.59 -0.79
C ILE A 168 11.52 -7.67 0.68
N GLY A 169 10.22 -7.50 0.98
CA GLY A 169 9.73 -7.54 2.35
C GLY A 169 9.82 -8.93 3.00
N ILE A 170 9.59 -10.02 2.25
CA ILE A 170 9.79 -11.39 2.74
C ILE A 170 11.26 -11.62 3.14
N ALA A 171 12.20 -11.12 2.33
CA ALA A 171 13.62 -11.19 2.65
C ALA A 171 13.97 -10.35 3.89
N ASP A 172 13.38 -9.16 4.03
CA ASP A 172 13.57 -8.30 5.21
C ASP A 172 13.08 -8.96 6.52
N LEU A 173 11.93 -9.64 6.46
CA LEU A 173 11.38 -10.43 7.58
C LEU A 173 12.23 -11.67 7.91
N GLN A 174 13.18 -12.04 7.04
CA GLN A 174 13.93 -13.29 7.12
C GLN A 174 13.01 -14.52 7.23
N TYR A 175 11.86 -14.45 6.55
CA TYR A 175 10.83 -15.48 6.67
C TYR A 175 11.26 -16.78 5.99
N MET A 176 11.47 -17.83 6.78
CA MET A 176 11.89 -19.15 6.29
C MET A 176 10.73 -20.14 6.05
N GLY A 177 9.51 -19.79 6.46
CA GLY A 177 8.37 -20.71 6.55
C GLY A 177 7.82 -21.23 5.22
N ASN A 178 8.13 -20.57 4.09
CA ASN A 178 7.72 -21.03 2.75
C ASN A 178 8.74 -21.98 2.10
N THR A 179 9.68 -22.52 2.88
CA THR A 179 10.67 -23.49 2.41
C THR A 179 10.17 -24.90 2.68
N VAL A 180 10.14 -25.75 1.64
CA VAL A 180 9.82 -27.16 1.83
C VAL A 180 10.92 -27.80 2.68
N VAL A 181 10.55 -28.25 3.88
CA VAL A 181 11.41 -29.07 4.73
C VAL A 181 11.03 -30.54 4.57
N ARG A 182 12.01 -31.41 4.37
CA ARG A 182 11.77 -32.87 4.29
C ARG A 182 11.43 -33.48 5.65
N GLU A 183 12.01 -32.92 6.70
CA GLU A 183 11.79 -33.33 8.09
C GLU A 183 11.65 -32.06 8.94
N PHE A 184 10.80 -32.11 9.96
CA PHE A 184 10.58 -30.99 10.87
C PHE A 184 11.76 -30.90 11.86
N PRO A 185 12.58 -29.84 11.85
CA PRO A 185 13.80 -29.75 12.65
C PRO A 185 13.54 -29.55 14.17
N GLY A 186 12.28 -29.49 14.60
CA GLY A 186 11.92 -29.16 15.98
C GLY A 186 11.95 -27.66 16.26
N CYS A 187 11.54 -27.27 17.47
CA CYS A 187 11.67 -25.89 17.92
C CYS A 187 13.15 -25.60 18.27
N PRO A 188 13.75 -24.52 17.76
CA PRO A 188 15.08 -24.11 18.21
C PRO A 188 15.04 -23.78 19.71
N ALA A 189 16.18 -23.98 20.40
CA ALA A 189 16.32 -23.56 21.78
C ALA A 189 16.09 -22.05 21.91
N LEU A 190 15.43 -21.62 23.00
CA LEU A 190 15.23 -20.20 23.27
C LEU A 190 16.60 -19.53 23.44
N PRO A 191 16.83 -18.34 22.86
CA PRO A 191 18.04 -17.58 23.15
C PRO A 191 18.12 -17.25 24.65
N GLU A 192 19.32 -17.34 25.23
CA GLU A 192 19.60 -16.90 26.61
C GLU A 192 19.38 -15.39 26.81
#